data_AF-A0A0F9E0I8-F1
#
_entry.id   AF-A0A0F9E0I8-F1
#
_cell.length_a   1.000
_cell.length_b   1.000
_cell.length_c   1.000
_cell.angle_alpha   90.00
_cell.angle_beta   90.00
_cell.angle_gamma   90.00
#
_symmetry.space_group_name_H-M   'P 1'
#
loop_
_entity.id
_entity.type
_entity.pdbx_description
1 polymer ?
#
loop_
_entity_poly.entity_id
_entity_poly.type
_entity_poly.pdbx_seq_one_letter_code
_entity_poly.pdbx_strand_id
1 'polypeptide(L)'
;MNEPTDKQIQWLWKQCGFDDLYGKGDWSYRVASFDWRYYGQKLPPIDLNNLFKYAVPKLEECHLITFRQNEYYAIAKLNGKVSDATNKDPALALFWAFFKALGGADGNN
;
A
#
# COMPACT_ATOMS: atom_id res chain seq x y z
N MET A 1 0.33 -4.97 -14.50
CA MET A 1 -0.67 -3.96 -14.06
C MET A 1 -0.09 -2.57 -14.33
N ASN A 2 -0.94 -1.58 -14.56
CA ASN A 2 -0.51 -0.20 -14.82
C ASN A 2 0.00 0.47 -13.54
N GLU A 3 0.63 1.64 -13.68
CA GLU A 3 0.92 2.51 -12.55
C GLU A 3 -0.38 2.91 -11.84
N PRO A 4 -0.40 2.91 -10.50
CA PRO A 4 -1.58 3.31 -9.75
C PRO A 4 -1.83 4.81 -9.90
N THR A 5 -3.11 5.18 -9.96
CA THR A 5 -3.51 6.59 -9.97
C THR A 5 -3.29 7.23 -8.59
N ASP A 6 -3.16 8.55 -8.55
CA ASP A 6 -3.05 9.30 -7.28
C ASP A 6 -4.17 8.96 -6.30
N LYS A 7 -5.40 8.74 -6.80
CA LYS A 7 -6.54 8.33 -5.98
C LYS A 7 -6.36 6.95 -5.35
N GLN A 8 -5.78 6.00 -6.08
CA GLN A 8 -5.50 4.65 -5.56
C GLN A 8 -4.36 4.68 -4.53
N ILE A 9 -3.32 5.49 -4.78
CA ILE A 9 -2.21 5.70 -3.84
C ILE A 9 -2.73 6.33 -2.54
N GLN A 10 -3.49 7.42 -2.64
CA GLN A 10 -4.12 8.09 -1.49
C GLN A 10 -5.02 7.13 -0.71
N TRP A 11 -5.83 6.35 -1.42
CA TRP A 11 -6.72 5.37 -0.78
C TRP A 11 -5.92 4.31 0.00
N LEU A 12 -4.86 3.75 -0.59
CA LEU A 12 -4.03 2.74 0.07
C LEU A 12 -3.43 3.30 1.36
N TRP A 13 -2.79 4.47 1.28
CA TRP A 13 -2.14 5.07 2.43
C TRP A 13 -3.14 5.42 3.54
N LYS A 14 -4.35 5.84 3.16
CA LYS A 14 -5.43 6.04 4.12
C LYS A 14 -5.77 4.77 4.89
N GLN A 15 -5.90 3.63 4.21
CA GLN A 15 -6.12 2.35 4.88
C GLN A 15 -4.92 1.92 5.77
N CYS A 16 -3.72 2.37 5.43
CA CYS A 16 -2.51 2.11 6.22
C CYS A 16 -2.40 3.00 7.48
N GLY A 17 -3.26 4.00 7.65
CA GLY A 17 -3.30 4.88 8.83
C GLY A 17 -2.82 6.31 8.59
N PHE A 18 -2.72 6.74 7.32
CA PHE A 18 -2.54 8.15 6.99
C PHE A 18 -3.88 8.89 6.94
N ASP A 19 -3.95 10.07 7.57
CA ASP A 19 -5.12 10.94 7.54
C ASP A 19 -4.78 12.27 6.85
N ASP A 20 -5.66 12.74 5.96
CA ASP A 20 -5.58 14.07 5.36
C ASP A 20 -6.04 15.11 6.39
N LEU A 21 -5.11 15.95 6.80
CA LEU A 21 -5.35 17.05 7.71
C LEU A 21 -6.04 18.19 6.94
N TYR A 22 -7.24 18.51 7.38
CA TYR A 22 -8.02 19.65 6.87
C TYR A 22 -8.42 19.57 5.39
N GLY A 23 -8.25 18.42 4.73
CA GLY A 23 -8.64 18.22 3.33
C GLY A 23 -7.78 19.01 2.34
N LYS A 24 -6.54 19.34 2.73
CA LYS A 24 -5.63 20.20 1.95
C LYS A 24 -4.49 19.42 1.29
N GLY A 25 -4.46 18.10 1.46
CA GLY A 25 -3.37 17.25 0.98
C GLY A 25 -2.16 17.24 1.93
N ASP A 26 -2.34 17.67 3.18
CA ASP A 26 -1.35 17.58 4.24
C ASP A 26 -1.60 16.28 5.03
N TRP A 27 -0.75 15.28 4.88
CA TRP A 27 -1.01 13.96 5.47
C TRP A 27 -0.26 13.78 6.80
N SER A 28 -0.89 13.06 7.73
CA SER A 28 -0.27 12.65 8.99
C SER A 28 -0.42 11.15 9.21
N TYR A 29 0.61 10.51 9.75
CA TYR A 29 0.59 9.10 10.12
C TYR A 29 0.46 8.95 11.63
N ARG A 30 -0.57 8.24 12.10
CA ARG A 30 -0.77 8.01 13.54
C ARG A 30 0.06 6.80 13.99
N VAL A 31 1.09 7.04 14.81
CA VAL A 31 1.85 5.97 15.47
C VAL A 31 1.18 5.63 16.81
N ALA A 32 0.89 4.36 17.05
CA ALA A 32 0.11 3.91 18.20
C ALA A 32 0.76 4.19 19.58
N SER A 33 2.06 4.49 19.64
CA SER A 33 2.80 4.60 20.89
C SER A 33 2.97 6.03 21.43
N PHE A 34 2.77 7.08 20.62
CA PHE A 34 2.91 8.47 21.07
C PHE A 34 2.04 9.39 20.20
N ASP A 35 1.34 10.34 20.82
CA ASP A 35 0.44 11.33 20.18
C ASP A 35 1.20 12.41 19.39
N TRP A 36 2.29 12.02 18.72
CA TRP A 36 3.06 12.90 17.85
C TRP A 36 2.53 12.72 16.45
N ARG A 37 1.75 13.69 15.98
CA ARG A 37 1.43 13.79 14.56
C ARG A 37 2.67 14.35 13.87
N TYR A 38 3.24 13.59 12.95
CA TYR A 38 4.15 14.17 11.96
C TYR A 38 3.30 15.01 11.00
N TYR A 39 3.21 16.30 11.27
CA TYR A 39 2.41 17.25 10.50
C TYR A 39 3.07 17.59 9.16
N GLY A 40 2.26 17.82 8.12
CA GLY A 40 2.69 18.40 6.84
C GLY A 40 3.55 17.47 5.97
N GLN A 41 3.39 16.15 6.09
CA GLN A 41 4.11 15.24 5.21
C GLN A 41 3.33 15.03 3.90
N LYS A 42 4.05 15.01 2.78
CA LYS A 42 3.54 14.43 1.54
C LYS A 42 3.32 12.93 1.77
N LEU A 43 2.35 12.34 1.07
CA LEU A 43 2.20 10.88 1.07
C LEU A 43 3.51 10.20 0.67
N PRO A 44 3.88 9.09 1.31
CA PRO A 44 5.09 8.38 0.93
C PRO A 44 4.96 7.86 -0.51
N PRO A 45 6.06 7.89 -1.29
CA PRO A 45 6.08 7.30 -2.62
C PRO A 45 5.90 5.78 -2.55
N ILE A 46 5.45 5.18 -3.66
CA ILE A 46 5.35 3.73 -3.80
C ILE A 46 6.74 3.15 -4.06
N ASP A 47 7.41 2.76 -2.99
CA ASP A 47 8.65 1.97 -3.02
C ASP A 47 8.61 0.89 -1.95
N LEU A 48 9.52 -0.08 -2.04
CA LEU A 48 9.57 -1.21 -1.13
C LEU A 48 9.71 -0.77 0.34
N ASN A 49 10.58 0.19 0.64
CA ASN A 49 10.83 0.62 2.01
C ASN A 49 9.56 1.20 2.64
N ASN A 50 8.85 2.05 1.91
CA ASN A 50 7.62 2.68 2.40
C ASN A 50 6.47 1.67 2.51
N LEU A 51 6.34 0.73 1.58
CA LEU A 51 5.35 -0.34 1.64
C LEU A 51 5.57 -1.27 2.84
N PHE A 52 6.82 -1.72 3.07
CA PHE A 52 7.16 -2.54 4.23
C PHE A 52 7.02 -1.77 5.54
N LYS A 53 7.29 -0.47 5.55
CA LYS A 53 7.20 0.35 6.76
C LYS A 53 5.76 0.63 7.19
N TYR A 54 4.89 0.96 6.24
CA TYR A 54 3.55 1.49 6.56
C TYR A 54 2.40 0.54 6.24
N ALA A 55 2.51 -0.28 5.19
CA ALA A 55 1.43 -1.17 4.76
C ALA A 55 1.53 -2.55 5.42
N VAL A 56 2.73 -3.14 5.49
CA VAL A 56 2.95 -4.48 6.05
C VAL A 56 2.51 -4.63 7.51
N PRO A 57 2.65 -3.64 8.42
CA PRO A 57 2.13 -3.76 9.77
C PRO A 57 0.62 -3.99 9.87
N LYS A 58 -0.13 -3.78 8.78
CA LYS A 58 -1.56 -4.08 8.73
C LYS A 58 -1.82 -5.54 8.34
N LEU A 59 -0.90 -6.19 7.64
CA LEU A 59 -1.10 -7.51 7.03
C LEU A 59 -0.89 -8.66 8.01
N GLU A 60 -1.61 -9.75 7.79
CA GLU A 60 -1.37 -11.03 8.46
C GLU A 60 -0.19 -11.76 7.82
N GLU A 61 -0.07 -11.69 6.49
CA GLU A 61 0.93 -12.42 5.71
C GLU A 61 1.28 -11.64 4.44
N CYS A 62 2.55 -11.68 4.05
CA CYS A 62 3.04 -11.01 2.85
C CYS A 62 4.21 -11.81 2.26
N HIS A 63 4.10 -12.15 0.97
CA HIS A 63 5.16 -12.81 0.21
C HIS A 63 5.46 -12.00 -1.04
N LEU A 64 6.75 -11.86 -1.36
CA LEU A 64 7.23 -11.34 -2.62
C LEU A 64 8.22 -12.33 -3.19
N ILE A 65 7.87 -12.91 -4.34
CA ILE A 65 8.64 -13.99 -4.96
C ILE A 65 8.98 -13.58 -6.40
N THR A 66 10.20 -13.84 -6.84
CA THR A 66 10.56 -13.70 -8.25
C THR A 66 9.89 -14.82 -9.05
N PHE A 67 9.10 -14.46 -10.06
CA PHE A 67 8.33 -15.37 -10.88
C PHE A 67 8.71 -15.18 -12.35
N ARG A 68 9.17 -16.25 -13.02
CA ARG A 68 9.66 -16.20 -14.42
C ARG A 68 10.76 -15.12 -14.61
N GLN A 69 11.32 -15.01 -15.81
CA GLN A 69 12.44 -14.09 -16.07
C GLN A 69 11.98 -12.62 -15.91
N ASN A 70 12.28 -12.02 -14.75
CA ASN A 70 12.08 -10.61 -14.39
C ASN A 70 10.63 -10.16 -14.08
N GLU A 71 9.78 -11.06 -13.59
CA GLU A 71 8.52 -10.65 -12.95
C GLU A 71 8.55 -10.97 -11.45
N TYR A 72 7.76 -10.22 -10.70
CA TYR A 72 7.55 -10.43 -9.28
C TYR A 72 6.09 -10.76 -9.05
N TYR A 73 5.89 -11.81 -8.25
CA TYR A 73 4.59 -12.25 -7.78
C TYR A 73 4.48 -11.91 -6.29
N ALA A 74 3.49 -11.09 -5.95
CA ALA A 74 3.20 -10.69 -4.59
C ALA A 74 1.90 -11.34 -4.11
N ILE A 75 1.91 -11.85 -2.89
CA ILE A 75 0.74 -12.38 -2.19
C ILE A 75 0.59 -11.59 -0.89
N ALA A 76 -0.62 -11.14 -0.59
CA ALA A 76 -0.94 -10.47 0.65
C ALA A 76 -2.17 -11.09 1.31
N LYS A 77 -2.13 -11.20 2.64
CA LYS A 77 -3.28 -11.64 3.44
C LYS A 77 -3.62 -10.59 4.49
N LEU A 78 -4.91 -10.26 4.58
CA LEU A 78 -5.42 -9.31 5.54
C LEU A 78 -6.86 -9.62 5.94
N ASN A 79 -7.15 -9.68 7.23
CA ASN A 79 -8.50 -9.95 7.76
C ASN A 79 -9.11 -11.20 7.11
N GLY A 80 -8.30 -12.26 6.96
CA GLY A 80 -8.67 -13.50 6.26
C GLY A 80 -8.83 -13.40 4.73
N LYS A 81 -8.68 -12.23 4.11
CA LYS A 81 -8.72 -12.06 2.64
C LYS A 81 -7.32 -12.23 2.07
N VAL A 82 -7.20 -13.08 1.06
CA VAL A 82 -5.96 -13.29 0.30
C VAL A 82 -6.10 -12.60 -1.06
N SER A 83 -5.05 -11.92 -1.48
CA SER A 83 -4.94 -11.33 -2.81
C SER A 83 -3.54 -11.51 -3.38
N ASP A 84 -3.45 -11.41 -4.69
CA ASP A 84 -2.20 -11.50 -5.40
C ASP A 84 -2.10 -10.51 -6.57
N ALA A 85 -0.86 -10.24 -6.95
CA ALA A 85 -0.53 -9.41 -8.09
C ALA A 85 0.83 -9.75 -8.68
N THR A 86 0.94 -9.60 -10.00
CA THR A 86 2.20 -9.77 -10.73
C THR A 86 2.61 -8.46 -11.40
N ASN A 87 3.88 -8.07 -11.28
CA ASN A 87 4.45 -6.93 -11.99
C ASN A 87 5.96 -7.10 -12.20
N LYS A 88 6.53 -6.43 -13.21
CA LYS A 88 7.99 -6.34 -13.41
C LYS A 88 8.67 -5.49 -12.34
N ASP A 89 7.93 -4.54 -11.77
CA ASP A 89 8.37 -3.77 -10.61
C ASP A 89 7.88 -4.44 -9.31
N PRO A 90 8.77 -4.81 -8.38
CA PRO A 90 8.39 -5.47 -7.13
C PRO A 90 7.53 -4.59 -6.21
N ALA A 91 7.75 -3.27 -6.20
CA ALA A 91 6.96 -2.33 -5.41
C ALA A 91 5.53 -2.23 -5.96
N LEU A 92 5.38 -2.22 -7.29
CA LEU A 92 4.05 -2.25 -7.90
C LEU A 92 3.34 -3.59 -7.67
N ALA A 93 4.06 -4.72 -7.70
CA ALA A 93 3.47 -6.01 -7.36
C ALA A 93 2.90 -6.00 -5.93
N LEU A 94 3.69 -5.53 -4.95
CA LEU A 94 3.23 -5.41 -3.56
C LEU A 94 2.09 -4.41 -3.39
N PHE A 95 2.18 -3.24 -4.02
CA PHE A 95 1.12 -2.24 -3.99
C PHE A 95 -0.23 -2.85 -4.37
N TRP A 96 -0.29 -3.56 -5.50
CA TRP A 96 -1.53 -4.13 -6.00
C TRP A 96 -2.03 -5.29 -5.15
N ALA A 97 -1.12 -6.13 -4.64
CA ALA A 97 -1.50 -7.17 -3.68
C ALA A 97 -2.15 -6.53 -2.44
N PHE A 98 -1.53 -5.51 -1.85
CA PHE A 98 -2.06 -4.83 -0.66
C PHE A 98 -3.38 -4.13 -0.94
N PHE A 99 -3.46 -3.39 -2.04
CA PHE A 99 -4.65 -2.68 -2.47
C PHE A 99 -5.86 -3.62 -2.57
N LYS A 100 -5.68 -4.77 -3.24
CA LYS A 100 -6.72 -5.81 -3.34
C LYS A 100 -7.06 -6.45 -2.01
N ALA A 101 -6.08 -6.78 -1.17
CA ALA A 101 -6.31 -7.38 0.16
C ALA A 101 -7.16 -6.45 1.04
N LEU A 102 -6.92 -5.14 0.94
CA LEU A 102 -7.65 -4.10 1.65
C LEU A 102 -9.05 -3.82 1.06
N GLY A 103 -9.40 -4.40 -0.08
CA GLY A 103 -10.69 -4.23 -0.74
C GLY A 103 -10.76 -3.05 -1.72
N GLY A 104 -9.62 -2.60 -2.23
CA GLY A 104 -9.55 -1.61 -3.29
C GLY A 104 -10.17 -2.14 -4.58
N ALA A 105 -11.00 -1.31 -5.23
CA ALA A 105 -11.58 -1.65 -6.52
C ALA A 105 -10.61 -1.27 -7.64
N ASP A 106 -10.14 -2.27 -8.39
CA ASP A 106 -9.46 -2.07 -9.66
C ASP A 106 -10.55 -1.57 -10.63
N GLY A 107 -10.55 -0.29 -10.99
CA GLY A 107 -11.61 0.33 -11.80
C GLY A 107 -11.76 -0.17 -13.24
N ASN A 108 -11.42 -1.43 -13.52
CA ASN A 108 -11.69 -2.12 -14.77
C ASN A 108 -12.91 -3.03 -14.58
N ASN A 109 -14.11 -2.44 -14.69
CA ASN A 109 -15.30 -3.15 -15.18
C ASN A 109 -15.32 -3.06 -16.70
#